data_AF-A0AAV7B124-F1
#
_entry.id   AF-A0AAV7B124-F1
#
_cell.length_a   1.000
_cell.length_b   1.000
_cell.length_c   1.000
_cell.angle_alpha   90.00
_cell.angle_beta   90.00
_cell.angle_gamma   90.00
#
_symmetry.space_group_name_H-M   'P 1'
#
loop_
_entity.id
_entity.type
_entity.pdbx_description
1 polymer ?
#
loop_
_entity_poly.entity_id
_entity_poly.type
_entity_poly.pdbx_seq_one_letter_code
_entity_poly.pdbx_strand_id
1 'polypeptide(L)'
;MTDRAGDCMPCDWLTGNMARTEHGGAVSDPRLCPMAEEGELPWSGRQERPEPPRWGSQHAGARELAELYSPGKRLQEWVSVILCFLLMSFNFCYLVRYFSLEHTVSIVLSVVAGIITADFASGLVHWGADTWGSVELPIVGKAFIRPFREHHIDPTAITRHDFIETNGDNCMLTIIPLGCMAYKFLFLSPDIFYKTYATECFIFALAMFVTLTNQIHKWSHTYFGLPSWVVFLQDWHIILPRKHHRIHHVSPHETYFCITTGWLNYPLEKIGFWKRLEDLIQSLTGEKPRSDDLKWAQKVK
;
A
#
# COMPACT_ATOMS: atom_id res chain seq x y z
N MET A 1 -38.77 13.08 11.58
CA MET A 1 -38.15 13.62 12.80
C MET A 1 -36.76 13.05 12.86
N THR A 2 -35.78 13.92 12.74
CA THR A 2 -34.39 13.67 12.36
C THR A 2 -33.53 13.32 13.56
N ASP A 3 -32.82 12.19 13.48
CA ASP A 3 -31.76 11.81 14.42
C ASP A 3 -30.43 12.45 14.05
N ARG A 4 -29.68 12.82 15.09
CA ARG A 4 -28.49 13.67 15.07
C ARG A 4 -27.32 12.94 14.41
N ALA A 5 -26.85 13.48 13.29
CA ALA A 5 -25.50 13.26 12.80
C ALA A 5 -24.51 13.90 13.80
N GLY A 6 -23.55 13.11 14.28
CA GLY A 6 -22.44 13.59 15.09
C GLY A 6 -21.52 14.46 14.24
N ASP A 7 -21.21 15.64 14.77
CA ASP A 7 -20.31 16.63 14.17
C ASP A 7 -18.89 16.06 14.00
N CYS A 8 -18.46 15.89 12.75
CA CYS A 8 -17.04 15.79 12.42
C CYS A 8 -16.46 17.21 12.33
N MET A 9 -15.49 17.53 13.18
CA MET A 9 -14.78 18.81 13.14
C MET A 9 -14.03 19.02 11.80
N PRO A 10 -13.98 20.24 11.24
CA PRO A 10 -13.13 20.56 10.10
C PRO A 10 -11.67 20.72 10.57
N CYS A 11 -10.74 19.98 9.94
CA CYS A 11 -9.30 20.24 10.07
C CYS A 11 -8.86 21.28 9.03
N ASP A 12 -8.93 22.56 9.40
CA ASP A 12 -8.31 23.67 8.66
C ASP A 12 -6.80 23.71 8.92
N TRP A 13 -6.00 23.18 7.98
CA TRP A 13 -4.54 23.40 7.95
C TRP A 13 -4.00 23.70 6.54
N LEU A 14 -4.77 24.46 5.77
CA LEU A 14 -4.30 25.11 4.53
C LEU A 14 -4.11 26.60 4.80
N THR A 15 -2.99 26.98 5.43
CA THR A 15 -2.31 28.30 5.28
C THR A 15 -1.09 28.37 6.20
N GLY A 16 0.05 27.87 5.72
CA GLY A 16 1.33 28.13 6.36
C GLY A 16 1.81 29.54 6.02
N ASN A 17 1.40 30.54 6.80
CA ASN A 17 1.98 31.88 6.74
C ASN A 17 3.09 31.97 7.79
N MET A 18 4.34 32.15 7.34
CA MET A 18 5.49 32.37 8.20
C MET A 18 5.34 33.69 8.97
N ALA A 19 5.37 33.63 10.30
CA ALA A 19 5.60 34.80 11.14
C ALA A 19 6.75 34.50 12.12
N ARG A 20 7.82 35.28 11.99
CA ARG A 20 8.99 35.34 12.87
C ARG A 20 8.55 35.67 14.30
N THR A 21 9.09 34.95 15.27
CA THR A 21 9.09 35.37 16.68
C THR A 21 10.44 36.02 17.01
N GLU A 22 10.40 37.32 17.35
CA GLU A 22 11.49 38.02 18.02
C GLU A 22 11.36 37.85 19.54
N HIS A 23 12.49 37.62 20.20
CA HIS A 23 12.64 37.60 21.65
C HIS A 23 12.75 39.01 22.23
N GLY A 24 12.12 39.27 23.39
CA GLY A 24 12.57 40.32 24.30
C GLY A 24 11.55 40.76 25.37
N GLY A 25 11.98 40.76 26.63
CA GLY A 25 11.52 41.76 27.62
C GLY A 25 10.75 41.25 28.83
N ALA A 26 11.43 41.17 29.97
CA ALA A 26 10.88 40.93 31.31
C ALA A 26 10.31 42.22 31.94
N VAL A 27 9.23 42.13 32.72
CA VAL A 27 8.94 43.05 33.85
C VAL A 27 8.16 42.30 34.94
N SER A 28 8.65 42.41 36.18
CA SER A 28 8.11 41.93 37.45
C SER A 28 7.18 42.95 38.13
N ASP A 29 6.07 42.53 38.73
CA ASP A 29 5.36 43.29 39.78
C ASP A 29 4.95 42.34 40.93
N PRO A 30 5.43 42.56 42.18
CA PRO A 30 5.10 41.72 43.32
C PRO A 30 4.18 42.46 44.31
N ARG A 31 2.87 42.18 44.33
CA ARG A 31 1.99 42.65 45.41
C ARG A 31 0.91 41.64 45.81
N LEU A 32 1.13 41.08 47.00
CA LEU A 32 0.18 40.77 48.09
C LEU A 32 -0.82 39.60 47.96
N CYS A 33 -0.62 38.64 48.87
CA CYS A 33 -1.47 37.52 49.26
C CYS A 33 -2.76 38.00 49.97
N PRO A 34 -3.82 37.16 50.06
CA PRO A 34 -3.90 36.30 51.24
C PRO A 34 -4.33 34.86 50.95
N MET A 35 -3.89 33.96 51.83
CA MET A 35 -4.27 32.56 51.89
C MET A 35 -5.79 32.39 51.91
N ALA A 36 -6.31 31.53 51.04
CA ALA A 36 -7.67 31.01 51.11
C ALA A 36 -7.58 29.49 51.36
N GLU A 37 -8.15 29.14 52.49
CA GLU A 37 -8.56 27.85 53.05
C GLU A 37 -8.43 26.60 52.16
N GLU A 38 -7.82 25.57 52.77
CA GLU A 38 -7.85 24.18 52.34
C GLU A 38 -9.31 23.67 52.30
N GLY A 39 -9.93 23.79 51.13
CA GLY A 39 -11.12 23.04 50.78
C GLY A 39 -10.73 21.67 50.24
N GLU A 40 -10.86 20.63 51.05
CA GLU A 40 -10.84 19.24 50.59
C GLU A 40 -11.98 19.03 49.57
N LEU A 41 -11.62 19.00 48.28
CA LEU A 41 -12.50 18.49 47.23
C LEU A 41 -12.28 16.97 47.12
N PRO A 42 -13.31 16.13 47.28
CA PRO A 42 -13.17 14.69 47.06
C PRO A 42 -13.13 14.42 45.56
N TRP A 43 -11.96 14.58 44.94
CA TRP A 43 -11.71 14.08 43.59
C TRP A 43 -11.53 12.57 43.65
N SER A 44 -12.62 11.83 43.77
CA SER A 44 -12.67 10.41 43.37
C SER A 44 -12.84 10.30 41.85
N GLY A 45 -12.00 11.03 41.11
CA GLY A 45 -11.84 10.83 39.68
C GLY A 45 -11.05 9.56 39.46
N ARG A 46 -11.76 8.43 39.28
CA ARG A 46 -11.16 7.23 38.68
C ARG A 46 -10.52 7.70 37.38
N GLN A 47 -9.19 7.79 37.33
CA GLN A 47 -8.46 7.95 36.08
C GLN A 47 -8.81 6.73 35.24
N GLU A 48 -9.81 6.87 34.38
CA GLU A 48 -9.97 5.96 33.25
C GLU A 48 -8.65 6.01 32.51
N ARG A 49 -7.90 4.90 32.58
CA ARG A 49 -6.73 4.73 31.72
C ARG A 49 -7.21 5.00 30.30
N PRO A 50 -6.58 5.91 29.54
CA PRO A 50 -6.99 6.15 28.17
C PRO A 50 -7.05 4.79 27.46
N GLU A 51 -8.20 4.48 26.84
CA GLU A 51 -8.34 3.24 26.10
C GLU A 51 -7.15 3.12 25.13
N PRO A 52 -6.53 1.93 25.04
CA PRO A 52 -5.40 1.75 24.15
C PRO A 52 -5.81 2.14 22.72
N PRO A 53 -4.90 2.77 21.94
CA PRO A 53 -5.22 3.21 20.60
C PRO A 53 -5.69 2.04 19.74
N ARG A 54 -6.77 2.25 18.97
CA ARG A 54 -7.37 1.25 18.06
C ARG A 54 -6.52 0.93 16.81
N TRP A 55 -5.30 1.46 16.77
CA TRP A 55 -4.41 1.42 15.62
C TRP A 55 -2.94 1.49 16.08
N GLY A 56 -2.03 1.07 15.20
CA GLY A 56 -0.57 1.09 15.43
C GLY A 56 0.00 -0.19 16.06
N SER A 57 1.33 -0.27 16.09
CA SER A 57 2.10 -1.48 16.46
C SER A 57 1.81 -2.10 17.83
N GLN A 58 1.19 -1.33 18.74
CA GLN A 58 0.84 -1.80 20.08
C GLN A 58 -0.56 -2.44 20.14
N HIS A 59 -1.33 -2.40 19.05
CA HIS A 59 -2.66 -2.99 18.94
C HIS A 59 -2.60 -4.52 18.98
N ALA A 60 -3.49 -5.16 19.77
CA ALA A 60 -3.50 -6.62 19.97
C ALA A 60 -3.63 -7.39 18.65
N GLY A 61 -4.50 -6.92 17.75
CA GLY A 61 -4.66 -7.51 16.42
C GLY A 61 -3.40 -7.44 15.55
N ALA A 62 -2.60 -6.36 15.66
CA ALA A 62 -1.35 -6.25 14.90
C ALA A 62 -0.31 -7.27 15.41
N ARG A 63 -0.23 -7.49 16.73
CA ARG A 63 0.68 -8.47 17.33
C ARG A 63 0.30 -9.91 17.02
N GLU A 64 -0.98 -10.25 17.12
CA GLU A 64 -1.47 -11.59 16.78
C GLU A 64 -1.24 -11.92 15.30
N LEU A 65 -1.45 -10.93 14.41
CA LEU A 65 -1.12 -11.09 13.01
C LEU A 65 0.39 -11.35 12.88
N ALA A 66 1.27 -10.53 13.46
CA ALA A 66 2.73 -10.73 13.43
C ALA A 66 3.17 -12.16 13.79
N GLU A 67 2.55 -12.78 14.81
CA GLU A 67 2.85 -14.15 15.26
C GLU A 67 2.50 -15.24 14.24
N LEU A 68 1.64 -14.98 13.26
CA LEU A 68 1.31 -15.92 12.18
C LEU A 68 2.44 -16.06 11.14
N TYR A 69 3.51 -15.27 11.24
CA TYR A 69 4.64 -15.35 10.33
C TYR A 69 5.52 -16.58 10.62
N SER A 70 5.61 -17.50 9.64
CA SER A 70 6.28 -18.80 9.83
C SER A 70 7.65 -18.88 9.17
N PRO A 71 8.57 -19.72 9.69
CA PRO A 71 9.86 -19.99 9.03
C PRO A 71 9.70 -20.52 7.60
N GLY A 72 8.67 -21.32 7.34
CA GLY A 72 8.36 -21.84 6.00
C GLY A 72 7.99 -20.73 5.01
N LYS A 73 7.25 -19.71 5.47
CA LYS A 73 6.94 -18.52 4.68
C LYS A 73 8.21 -17.76 4.31
N ARG A 74 9.10 -17.52 5.29
CA ARG A 74 10.38 -16.85 5.05
C ARG A 74 11.25 -17.59 4.04
N LEU A 75 11.31 -18.93 4.10
CA LEU A 75 12.05 -19.74 3.14
C LEU A 75 11.46 -19.59 1.72
N GLN A 76 10.13 -19.65 1.59
CA GLN A 76 9.45 -19.42 0.31
C GLN A 76 9.81 -18.04 -0.27
N GLU A 77 9.74 -16.98 0.53
CA GLU A 77 10.06 -15.63 0.08
C GLU A 77 11.50 -15.52 -0.43
N TRP A 78 12.48 -16.08 0.31
CA TRP A 78 13.88 -16.10 -0.13
C TRP A 78 14.06 -16.81 -1.47
N VAL A 79 13.51 -18.01 -1.61
CA VAL A 79 13.56 -18.78 -2.87
C VAL A 79 12.93 -17.97 -3.99
N SER A 80 11.77 -17.36 -3.73
CA SER A 80 11.05 -16.58 -4.73
C SER A 80 11.80 -15.33 -5.17
N VAL A 81 12.37 -14.56 -4.25
CA VAL A 81 13.20 -13.39 -4.58
C VAL A 81 14.40 -13.82 -5.42
N ILE A 82 15.16 -14.84 -4.98
CA ILE A 82 16.36 -15.29 -5.71
C ILE A 82 16.00 -15.73 -7.13
N LEU A 83 15.01 -16.60 -7.29
CA LEU A 83 14.58 -17.09 -8.61
C LEU A 83 14.05 -15.97 -9.51
N CYS A 84 13.24 -15.06 -8.96
CA CYS A 84 12.71 -13.92 -9.71
C CYS A 84 13.84 -13.05 -10.26
N PHE A 85 14.80 -12.64 -9.43
CA PHE A 85 15.90 -11.78 -9.86
C PHE A 85 16.87 -12.48 -10.83
N LEU A 86 17.11 -13.78 -10.69
CA LEU A 86 17.87 -14.56 -11.66
C LEU A 86 17.17 -14.60 -13.02
N LEU A 87 15.87 -14.89 -13.05
CA LEU A 87 15.08 -14.91 -14.28
C LEU A 87 14.96 -13.52 -14.92
N MET A 88 14.74 -12.47 -14.13
CA MET A 88 14.71 -11.09 -14.62
C MET A 88 16.05 -10.71 -15.25
N SER A 89 17.17 -11.03 -14.59
CA SER A 89 18.51 -10.73 -15.12
C SER A 89 18.77 -11.49 -16.42
N PHE A 90 18.43 -12.79 -16.46
CA PHE A 90 18.54 -13.61 -17.67
C PHE A 90 17.73 -13.02 -18.83
N ASN A 91 16.44 -12.78 -18.61
CA ASN A 91 15.54 -12.25 -19.62
C ASN A 91 15.95 -10.85 -20.08
N PHE A 92 16.45 -10.00 -19.19
CA PHE A 92 16.94 -8.67 -19.51
C PHE A 92 18.14 -8.73 -20.47
N CYS A 93 19.12 -9.60 -20.19
CA CYS A 93 20.26 -9.80 -21.07
C CYS A 93 19.82 -10.20 -22.49
N TYR A 94 18.81 -11.06 -22.60
CA TYR A 94 18.25 -11.47 -23.88
C TYR A 94 17.46 -10.37 -24.59
N LEU A 95 16.69 -9.56 -23.87
CA LEU A 95 16.05 -8.36 -24.44
C LEU A 95 17.11 -7.41 -25.00
N VAL A 96 18.17 -7.11 -24.25
CA VAL A 96 19.26 -6.25 -24.73
C VAL A 96 19.96 -6.86 -25.94
N ARG A 97 20.22 -8.17 -25.94
CA ARG A 97 20.84 -8.91 -27.06
C ARG A 97 20.04 -8.79 -28.36
N TYR A 98 18.72 -8.82 -28.28
CA TYR A 98 17.80 -8.79 -29.42
C TYR A 98 17.16 -7.42 -29.66
N PHE A 99 17.61 -6.38 -28.97
CA PHE A 99 17.07 -5.04 -29.11
C PHE A 99 17.22 -4.54 -30.56
N SER A 100 16.10 -4.06 -31.11
CA SER A 100 16.04 -3.46 -32.44
C SER A 100 15.28 -2.14 -32.39
N LEU A 101 15.83 -1.12 -33.05
CA LEU A 101 15.19 0.19 -33.18
C LEU A 101 13.96 0.17 -34.10
N GLU A 102 13.81 -0.86 -34.95
CA GLU A 102 12.65 -0.98 -35.85
C GLU A 102 11.32 -1.11 -35.09
N HIS A 103 11.36 -1.64 -33.87
CA HIS A 103 10.19 -1.81 -33.00
C HIS A 103 10.04 -0.71 -31.94
N THR A 104 10.75 0.42 -32.05
CA THR A 104 10.79 1.44 -30.97
C THR A 104 9.39 1.84 -30.49
N VAL A 105 8.46 2.15 -31.41
CA VAL A 105 7.10 2.57 -31.03
C VAL A 105 6.34 1.45 -30.32
N SER A 106 6.38 0.22 -30.86
CA SER A 106 5.69 -0.91 -30.23
C SER A 106 6.32 -1.28 -28.89
N ILE A 107 7.64 -1.19 -28.74
CA ILE A 107 8.35 -1.39 -27.46
C ILE A 107 7.85 -0.38 -26.43
N VAL A 108 7.82 0.91 -26.74
CA VAL A 108 7.38 1.95 -25.80
C VAL A 108 5.92 1.74 -25.40
N LEU A 109 5.03 1.48 -26.36
CA LEU A 109 3.63 1.21 -26.07
C LEU A 109 3.45 -0.04 -25.21
N SER A 110 4.19 -1.10 -25.49
CA SER A 110 4.17 -2.35 -24.73
C SER A 110 4.69 -2.17 -23.31
N VAL A 111 5.77 -1.41 -23.11
CA VAL A 111 6.29 -1.11 -21.76
C VAL A 111 5.26 -0.31 -20.96
N VAL A 112 4.69 0.75 -21.54
CA VAL A 112 3.66 1.57 -20.88
C VAL A 112 2.42 0.74 -20.57
N ALA A 113 1.96 -0.11 -21.50
CA ALA A 113 0.85 -1.02 -21.26
C ALA A 113 1.13 -2.01 -20.13
N GLY A 114 2.37 -2.49 -20.00
CA GLY A 114 2.80 -3.36 -18.90
C GLY A 114 2.70 -2.65 -17.55
N ILE A 115 3.13 -1.39 -17.47
CA ILE A 115 3.04 -0.55 -16.27
C ILE A 115 1.58 -0.30 -15.89
N ILE A 116 0.75 0.11 -16.84
CA ILE A 116 -0.69 0.36 -16.63
C ILE A 116 -1.38 -0.93 -16.14
N THR A 117 -1.02 -2.08 -16.72
CA THR A 117 -1.57 -3.38 -16.32
C THR A 117 -1.13 -3.75 -14.91
N ALA A 118 0.13 -3.51 -14.54
CA ALA A 118 0.62 -3.72 -13.17
C ALA A 118 -0.10 -2.81 -12.16
N ASP A 119 -0.37 -1.56 -12.55
CA ASP A 119 -1.12 -0.61 -11.72
C ASP A 119 -2.57 -1.06 -11.52
N PHE A 120 -3.25 -1.45 -12.60
CA PHE A 120 -4.62 -1.97 -12.52
C PHE A 120 -4.70 -3.24 -11.68
N ALA A 121 -3.81 -4.20 -11.94
CA ALA A 121 -3.78 -5.48 -11.22
C ALA A 121 -3.52 -5.26 -9.73
N SER A 122 -2.62 -4.32 -9.37
CA SER A 122 -2.40 -3.96 -7.97
C SER A 122 -3.68 -3.44 -7.31
N GLY A 123 -4.43 -2.58 -8.01
CA GLY A 123 -5.70 -2.04 -7.52
C GLY A 123 -6.77 -3.12 -7.38
N LEU A 124 -6.87 -4.05 -8.33
CA LEU A 124 -7.84 -5.13 -8.30
C LEU A 124 -7.58 -6.09 -7.12
N VAL A 125 -6.31 -6.46 -6.90
CA VAL A 125 -5.92 -7.32 -5.77
C VAL A 125 -6.15 -6.60 -4.44
N HIS A 126 -5.74 -5.33 -4.34
CA HIS A 126 -5.91 -4.52 -3.14
C HIS A 126 -7.39 -4.31 -2.79
N TRP A 127 -8.20 -3.85 -3.75
CA TRP A 127 -9.66 -3.72 -3.61
C TRP A 127 -10.30 -5.04 -3.21
N GLY A 128 -9.91 -6.16 -3.85
CA GLY A 128 -10.45 -7.48 -3.57
C GLY A 128 -10.15 -7.94 -2.14
N ALA A 129 -8.89 -7.76 -1.70
CA ALA A 129 -8.46 -8.09 -0.36
C ALA A 129 -9.16 -7.23 0.69
N ASP A 130 -9.22 -5.91 0.48
CA ASP A 130 -9.84 -4.97 1.41
C ASP A 130 -11.33 -5.21 1.53
N THR A 131 -12.01 -5.36 0.39
CA THR A 131 -13.46 -5.36 0.32
C THR A 131 -14.08 -6.70 0.65
N TRP A 132 -13.44 -7.80 0.23
CA TRP A 132 -14.04 -9.14 0.30
C TRP A 132 -13.16 -10.17 1.01
N GLY A 133 -11.89 -9.84 1.29
CA GLY A 133 -10.96 -10.76 1.91
C GLY A 133 -11.36 -11.12 3.34
N SER A 134 -11.20 -12.39 3.71
CA SER A 134 -11.27 -12.82 5.11
C SER A 134 -10.01 -13.58 5.48
N VAL A 135 -9.46 -13.30 6.66
CA VAL A 135 -8.32 -14.03 7.23
C VAL A 135 -8.70 -15.44 7.69
N GLU A 136 -10.00 -15.73 7.79
CA GLU A 136 -10.52 -17.06 8.15
C GLU A 136 -10.41 -18.06 6.99
N LEU A 137 -10.20 -17.60 5.75
CA LEU A 137 -9.96 -18.48 4.61
C LEU A 137 -8.68 -19.29 4.84
N PRO A 138 -8.75 -20.63 4.82
CA PRO A 138 -7.57 -21.47 5.04
C PRO A 138 -6.54 -21.21 3.94
N ILE A 139 -5.27 -21.14 4.33
CA ILE A 139 -4.10 -20.92 3.45
C ILE A 139 -4.06 -19.50 2.85
N VAL A 140 -5.05 -19.09 2.06
CA VAL A 140 -5.07 -17.78 1.36
C VAL A 140 -5.27 -16.63 2.32
N GLY A 141 -6.19 -16.74 3.28
CA GLY A 141 -6.49 -15.68 4.24
C GLY A 141 -5.27 -15.34 5.11
N LYS A 142 -4.64 -16.38 5.67
CA LYS A 142 -3.48 -16.22 6.57
C LYS A 142 -2.21 -15.75 5.87
N ALA A 143 -1.99 -16.14 4.61
CA ALA A 143 -0.78 -15.78 3.87
C ALA A 143 -0.89 -14.46 3.10
N PHE A 144 -2.05 -14.18 2.49
CA PHE A 144 -2.21 -13.06 1.56
C PHE A 144 -3.14 -11.96 2.06
N ILE A 145 -4.21 -12.26 2.80
CA ILE A 145 -5.16 -11.23 3.27
C ILE A 145 -4.68 -10.55 4.56
N ARG A 146 -4.00 -11.31 5.42
CA ARG A 146 -3.44 -10.81 6.67
C ARG A 146 -2.64 -9.50 6.50
N PRO A 147 -1.67 -9.38 5.58
CA PRO A 147 -0.86 -8.16 5.45
C PRO A 147 -1.69 -6.92 5.14
N PHE A 148 -2.76 -7.04 4.34
CA PHE A 148 -3.68 -5.92 4.05
C PHE A 148 -4.45 -5.49 5.30
N ARG A 149 -4.93 -6.44 6.11
CA ARG A 149 -5.62 -6.13 7.38
C ARG A 149 -4.69 -5.48 8.39
N GLU A 150 -3.47 -6.01 8.54
CA GLU A 150 -2.45 -5.41 9.40
C GLU A 150 -2.12 -3.99 8.96
N HIS A 151 -2.06 -3.76 7.64
CA HIS A 151 -1.81 -2.44 7.06
C HIS A 151 -2.88 -1.40 7.38
N HIS A 152 -4.15 -1.77 7.43
CA HIS A 152 -5.21 -0.81 7.77
C HIS A 152 -5.24 -0.47 9.27
N ILE A 153 -4.75 -1.39 10.12
CA ILE A 153 -4.62 -1.19 11.56
C ILE A 153 -3.33 -0.44 11.90
N ASP A 154 -2.21 -0.77 11.24
CA ASP A 154 -0.93 -0.08 11.34
C ASP A 154 -0.35 0.17 9.94
N PRO A 155 -0.70 1.31 9.31
CA PRO A 155 -0.22 1.64 7.96
C PRO A 155 1.30 1.74 7.84
N THR A 156 2.00 1.86 8.96
CA THR A 156 3.46 1.93 8.98
C THR A 156 4.11 0.56 9.18
N ALA A 157 3.35 -0.52 9.39
CA ALA A 157 3.88 -1.87 9.55
C ALA A 157 4.73 -2.31 8.37
N ILE A 158 4.23 -2.09 7.15
CA ILE A 158 4.96 -2.38 5.91
C ILE A 158 6.33 -1.69 5.85
N THR A 159 6.50 -0.53 6.51
CA THR A 159 7.79 0.19 6.53
C THR A 159 8.86 -0.54 7.34
N ARG A 160 8.47 -1.45 8.23
CA ARG A 160 9.36 -2.20 9.13
C ARG A 160 9.76 -3.57 8.60
N HIS A 161 9.11 -4.07 7.55
CA HIS A 161 9.48 -5.33 6.91
C HIS A 161 10.80 -5.19 6.15
N ASP A 162 11.60 -6.24 6.06
CA ASP A 162 12.78 -6.22 5.18
C ASP A 162 12.39 -6.36 3.70
N PHE A 163 13.39 -6.32 2.81
CA PHE A 163 13.15 -6.42 1.35
C PHE A 163 12.51 -7.76 0.95
N ILE A 164 12.87 -8.85 1.62
CA ILE A 164 12.43 -10.21 1.29
C ILE A 164 10.96 -10.37 1.67
N GLU A 165 10.59 -9.97 2.88
CA GLU A 165 9.21 -10.02 3.36
C GLU A 165 8.31 -9.06 2.59
N THR A 166 8.81 -7.88 2.23
CA THR A 166 8.03 -6.91 1.45
C THR A 166 7.70 -7.43 0.05
N ASN A 167 8.65 -8.11 -0.62
CA ASN A 167 8.56 -8.39 -2.06
C ASN A 167 8.42 -9.88 -2.40
N GLY A 168 8.53 -10.79 -1.43
CA GLY A 168 8.60 -12.23 -1.68
C GLY A 168 7.40 -12.80 -2.41
N ASP A 169 6.18 -12.35 -2.07
CA ASP A 169 4.95 -12.77 -2.75
C ASP A 169 4.84 -12.24 -4.18
N ASN A 170 5.20 -10.98 -4.40
CA ASN A 170 5.20 -10.40 -5.73
C ASN A 170 6.26 -11.07 -6.62
N CYS A 171 7.43 -11.38 -6.06
CA CYS A 171 8.45 -12.17 -6.73
C CYS A 171 7.94 -13.56 -7.09
N MET A 172 7.24 -14.25 -6.18
CA MET A 172 6.67 -15.57 -6.44
C MET A 172 5.70 -15.55 -7.63
N LEU A 173 4.80 -14.57 -7.66
CA LEU A 173 3.80 -14.42 -8.71
C LEU A 173 4.42 -14.26 -10.11
N THR A 174 5.60 -13.62 -10.20
CA THR A 174 6.27 -13.33 -11.48
C THR A 174 7.17 -14.46 -11.98
N ILE A 175 7.48 -15.48 -11.17
CA ILE A 175 8.36 -16.59 -11.57
C ILE A 175 7.84 -17.33 -12.80
N ILE A 176 6.54 -17.67 -12.84
CA ILE A 176 5.96 -18.42 -13.96
C ILE A 176 6.07 -17.64 -15.28
N PRO A 177 5.55 -16.39 -15.40
CA PRO A 177 5.67 -15.65 -16.66
C PRO A 177 7.13 -15.38 -17.06
N LEU A 178 8.02 -15.10 -16.10
CA LEU A 178 9.45 -14.93 -16.37
C LEU A 178 10.14 -16.23 -16.79
N GLY A 179 9.72 -17.37 -16.23
CA GLY A 179 10.20 -18.71 -16.61
C GLY A 179 9.74 -19.09 -18.01
N CYS A 180 8.48 -18.81 -18.36
CA CYS A 180 7.98 -18.97 -19.72
C CYS A 180 8.74 -18.09 -20.72
N MET A 181 9.05 -16.84 -20.34
CA MET A 181 9.89 -15.94 -21.15
C MET A 181 11.31 -16.49 -21.35
N ALA A 182 11.94 -16.99 -20.28
CA ALA A 182 13.27 -17.59 -20.34
C ALA A 182 13.29 -18.86 -21.20
N TYR A 183 12.29 -19.73 -21.05
CA TYR A 183 12.09 -20.90 -21.90
C TYR A 183 11.99 -20.50 -23.36
N LYS A 184 11.18 -19.48 -23.68
CA LYS A 184 11.07 -18.98 -25.05
C LYS A 184 12.44 -18.59 -25.58
N PHE A 185 13.20 -17.75 -24.87
CA PHE A 185 14.55 -17.33 -25.30
C PHE A 185 15.55 -18.46 -25.54
N LEU A 186 15.45 -19.57 -24.79
CA LEU A 186 16.35 -20.71 -24.92
C LEU A 186 16.00 -21.64 -26.08
N PHE A 187 14.71 -21.79 -26.40
CA PHE A 187 14.24 -22.89 -27.24
C PHE A 187 13.52 -22.46 -28.53
N LEU A 188 13.17 -21.19 -28.69
CA LEU A 188 12.53 -20.67 -29.91
C LEU A 188 13.54 -19.98 -30.83
N SER A 189 13.20 -19.89 -32.12
CA SER A 189 14.08 -19.28 -33.12
C SER A 189 14.09 -17.74 -33.02
N PRO A 190 15.19 -17.08 -33.43
CA PRO A 190 15.30 -15.63 -33.47
C PRO A 190 14.17 -14.93 -34.25
N ASP A 191 13.67 -15.54 -35.32
CA ASP A 191 12.57 -15.00 -36.13
C ASP A 191 11.26 -14.86 -35.35
N ILE A 192 11.01 -15.78 -34.41
CA ILE A 192 9.83 -15.70 -33.54
C ILE A 192 9.99 -14.52 -32.59
N PHE A 193 11.18 -14.33 -31.99
CA PHE A 193 11.41 -13.20 -31.09
C PHE A 193 11.30 -11.87 -31.80
N TYR A 194 11.81 -11.77 -33.03
CA TYR A 194 11.66 -10.54 -33.82
C TYR A 194 10.18 -10.12 -33.89
N LYS A 195 9.28 -11.08 -34.13
CA LYS A 195 7.84 -10.84 -34.22
C LYS A 195 7.17 -10.60 -32.85
N THR A 196 7.65 -11.23 -31.78
CA THR A 196 7.05 -11.13 -30.44
C THR A 196 7.76 -10.15 -29.51
N TYR A 197 8.80 -9.45 -29.98
CA TYR A 197 9.69 -8.65 -29.14
C TYR A 197 8.96 -7.62 -28.28
N ALA A 198 7.99 -6.92 -28.87
CA ALA A 198 7.15 -5.96 -28.13
C ALA A 198 6.32 -6.64 -27.03
N THR A 199 5.75 -7.82 -27.28
CA THR A 199 5.05 -8.62 -26.27
C THR A 199 5.98 -9.05 -25.14
N GLU A 200 7.21 -9.44 -25.45
CA GLU A 200 8.20 -9.77 -24.42
C GLU A 200 8.58 -8.54 -23.57
N CYS A 201 8.68 -7.35 -24.18
CA CYS A 201 8.88 -6.10 -23.46
C CYS A 201 7.68 -5.78 -22.54
N PHE A 202 6.45 -6.02 -22.99
CA PHE A 202 5.25 -5.88 -22.16
C PHE A 202 5.30 -6.83 -20.96
N ILE A 203 5.56 -8.12 -21.18
CA ILE A 203 5.62 -9.13 -20.11
C ILE A 203 6.72 -8.78 -19.11
N PHE A 204 7.89 -8.36 -19.59
CA PHE A 204 9.01 -7.97 -18.74
C PHE A 204 8.70 -6.72 -17.92
N ALA A 205 8.12 -5.68 -18.53
CA ALA A 205 7.72 -4.46 -17.81
C ALA A 205 6.63 -4.75 -16.77
N LEU A 206 5.62 -5.54 -17.13
CA LEU A 206 4.57 -5.99 -16.21
C LEU A 206 5.18 -6.75 -15.03
N ALA A 207 6.04 -7.74 -15.29
CA ALA A 207 6.69 -8.52 -14.23
C ALA A 207 7.58 -7.64 -13.33
N MET A 208 8.36 -6.71 -13.91
CA MET A 208 9.18 -5.77 -13.14
C MET A 208 8.33 -4.93 -12.19
N PHE A 209 7.26 -4.32 -12.68
CA PHE A 209 6.44 -3.43 -11.87
C PHE A 209 5.62 -4.21 -10.84
N VAL A 210 5.10 -5.40 -11.16
CA VAL A 210 4.44 -6.29 -10.18
C VAL A 210 5.42 -6.65 -9.06
N THR A 211 6.64 -7.07 -9.39
CA THR A 211 7.69 -7.39 -8.41
C THR A 211 7.95 -6.21 -7.46
N LEU A 212 7.95 -4.98 -7.97
CA LEU A 212 8.25 -3.77 -7.19
C LEU A 212 7.02 -3.13 -6.52
N THR A 213 5.79 -3.57 -6.83
CA THR A 213 4.56 -2.94 -6.32
C THR A 213 4.56 -2.77 -4.80
N ASN A 214 4.91 -3.81 -4.04
CA ASN A 214 4.92 -3.73 -2.58
C ASN A 214 6.04 -2.84 -2.05
N GLN A 215 7.20 -2.82 -2.72
CA GLN A 215 8.28 -1.91 -2.35
C GLN A 215 7.91 -0.44 -2.60
N ILE A 216 7.20 -0.17 -3.70
CA ILE A 216 6.69 1.16 -4.02
C ILE A 216 5.62 1.58 -3.01
N HIS A 217 4.69 0.67 -2.69
CA HIS A 217 3.69 0.88 -1.65
C HIS A 217 4.35 1.16 -0.30
N LYS A 218 5.37 0.40 0.10
CA LYS A 218 6.16 0.68 1.30
C LYS A 218 6.74 2.10 1.29
N TRP A 219 7.31 2.54 0.17
CA TRP A 219 7.84 3.91 0.04
C TRP A 219 6.75 4.99 0.07
N SER A 220 5.50 4.69 -0.24
CA SER A 220 4.39 5.67 -0.09
C SER A 220 3.99 5.87 1.38
N HIS A 221 4.44 5.00 2.29
CA HIS A 221 4.32 5.13 3.74
C HIS A 221 5.59 5.62 4.45
N THR A 222 6.74 5.67 3.77
CA THR A 222 8.01 6.14 4.35
C THR A 222 8.21 7.64 4.13
N TYR A 223 7.99 8.47 5.16
CA TYR A 223 8.08 9.93 5.04
C TYR A 223 9.50 10.49 5.23
N PHE A 224 10.39 9.75 5.89
CA PHE A 224 11.75 10.17 6.22
C PHE A 224 12.77 9.11 5.79
N GLY A 225 13.98 9.55 5.41
CA GLY A 225 15.08 8.63 5.09
C GLY A 225 14.98 7.90 3.74
N LEU A 226 14.05 8.29 2.87
CA LEU A 226 14.01 7.75 1.50
C LEU A 226 15.21 8.25 0.67
N PRO A 227 15.80 7.40 -0.18
CA PRO A 227 16.79 7.83 -1.15
C PRO A 227 16.24 8.91 -2.09
N SER A 228 17.07 9.87 -2.48
CA SER A 228 16.66 11.00 -3.33
C SER A 228 16.06 10.58 -4.67
N TRP A 229 16.54 9.47 -5.24
CA TRP A 229 15.99 8.94 -6.50
C TRP A 229 14.57 8.40 -6.33
N VAL A 230 14.22 7.81 -5.18
CA VAL A 230 12.84 7.36 -4.89
C VAL A 230 11.94 8.58 -4.79
N VAL A 231 12.37 9.60 -4.05
CA VAL A 231 11.64 10.86 -3.90
C VAL A 231 11.41 11.52 -5.26
N PHE A 232 12.43 11.58 -6.11
CA PHE A 232 12.31 12.07 -7.47
C PHE A 232 11.24 11.31 -8.27
N LEU A 233 11.27 9.97 -8.26
CA LEU A 233 10.28 9.17 -8.99
C LEU A 233 8.85 9.38 -8.45
N GLN A 234 8.69 9.58 -7.14
CA GLN A 234 7.39 9.91 -6.53
C GLN A 234 6.91 11.30 -6.89
N ASP A 235 7.78 12.32 -6.83
CA ASP A 235 7.42 13.70 -7.14
C ASP A 235 7.01 13.86 -8.61
N TRP A 236 7.66 13.12 -9.51
CA TRP A 236 7.33 13.05 -10.94
C TRP A 236 6.21 12.06 -11.28
N HIS A 237 5.59 11.44 -10.27
CA HIS A 237 4.48 10.49 -10.45
C HIS A 237 4.82 9.31 -11.37
N ILE A 238 6.09 8.91 -11.42
CA ILE A 238 6.52 7.69 -12.14
C ILE A 238 6.18 6.46 -11.29
N ILE A 239 6.29 6.58 -9.96
CA ILE A 239 5.87 5.59 -8.98
C ILE A 239 4.93 6.25 -7.95
N LEU A 240 4.20 5.43 -7.19
CA LEU A 240 3.14 5.91 -6.30
C LEU A 240 3.61 7.02 -5.31
N PRO A 241 3.06 8.25 -5.40
CA PRO A 241 3.38 9.32 -4.46
C PRO A 241 2.76 9.10 -3.08
N ARG A 242 3.47 9.52 -2.02
CA ARG A 242 3.00 9.49 -0.61
C ARG A 242 1.64 10.19 -0.42
N LYS A 243 1.51 11.42 -0.92
CA LYS A 243 0.26 12.21 -0.81
C LYS A 243 -0.89 11.57 -1.56
N HIS A 244 -0.61 10.95 -2.70
CA HIS A 244 -1.62 10.26 -3.51
C HIS A 244 -2.14 9.04 -2.75
N HIS A 245 -1.26 8.19 -2.24
CA HIS A 245 -1.67 6.99 -1.53
C HIS A 245 -2.39 7.31 -0.21
N ARG A 246 -2.04 8.41 0.46
CA ARG A 246 -2.74 8.86 1.67
C ARG A 246 -4.25 9.05 1.45
N ILE A 247 -4.72 9.34 0.24
CA ILE A 247 -6.15 9.48 -0.07
C ILE A 247 -6.90 8.17 0.23
N HIS A 248 -6.31 7.03 -0.13
CA HIS A 248 -6.86 5.71 0.16
C HIS A 248 -6.96 5.43 1.67
N HIS A 249 -5.99 5.92 2.46
CA HIS A 249 -5.97 5.80 3.93
C HIS A 249 -6.95 6.73 4.66
N VAL A 250 -7.71 7.55 3.93
CA VAL A 250 -8.79 8.34 4.53
C VAL A 250 -10.03 7.46 4.58
N SER A 251 -10.62 7.35 5.78
CA SER A 251 -11.91 6.68 5.97
C SER A 251 -12.94 7.22 4.95
N PRO A 252 -13.68 6.36 4.23
CA PRO A 252 -13.94 4.94 4.54
C PRO A 252 -13.05 3.90 3.81
N HIS A 253 -11.90 4.28 3.24
CA HIS A 253 -10.98 3.36 2.53
C HIS A 253 -11.58 2.69 1.28
N GLU A 254 -12.43 3.41 0.55
CA GLU A 254 -13.20 2.86 -0.58
C GLU A 254 -12.69 3.28 -1.97
N THR A 255 -11.53 3.96 -2.02
CA THR A 255 -11.02 4.57 -3.23
C THR A 255 -9.50 4.44 -3.37
N TYR A 256 -8.98 4.72 -4.56
CA TYR A 256 -7.55 4.83 -4.88
C TYR A 256 -6.73 3.56 -4.54
N PHE A 257 -7.25 2.40 -4.92
CA PHE A 257 -6.64 1.09 -4.61
C PHE A 257 -5.35 0.78 -5.39
N CYS A 258 -5.07 1.41 -6.54
CA CYS A 258 -3.86 1.14 -7.32
C CYS A 258 -2.62 1.65 -6.59
N ILE A 259 -1.68 0.75 -6.29
CA ILE A 259 -0.51 1.01 -5.42
C ILE A 259 0.84 0.88 -6.13
N THR A 260 0.86 0.63 -7.45
CA THR A 260 2.11 0.57 -8.22
C THR A 260 2.57 1.96 -8.65
N THR A 261 1.74 2.69 -9.39
CA THR A 261 2.00 4.06 -9.86
C THR A 261 0.89 5.03 -9.41
N GLY A 262 -0.32 4.52 -9.23
CA GLY A 262 -1.52 5.30 -8.96
C GLY A 262 -2.08 6.01 -10.20
N TRP A 263 -1.58 5.72 -11.40
CA TRP A 263 -2.05 6.36 -12.64
C TRP A 263 -3.53 6.12 -12.90
N LEU A 264 -4.02 4.94 -12.55
CA LEU A 264 -5.42 4.57 -12.79
C LEU A 264 -6.39 4.99 -11.69
N ASN A 265 -5.89 5.45 -10.54
CA ASN A 265 -6.76 5.83 -9.43
C ASN A 265 -7.76 6.93 -9.79
N TYR A 266 -7.28 8.03 -10.37
CA TYR A 266 -8.18 9.13 -10.77
C TYR A 266 -9.17 8.72 -11.88
N PRO A 267 -8.76 8.08 -12.98
CA PRO A 267 -9.69 7.58 -13.99
C PRO A 267 -10.75 6.62 -13.44
N LEU A 268 -10.34 5.65 -12.61
CA LEU A 268 -11.25 4.64 -12.04
C LEU A 268 -12.23 5.25 -11.03
N GLU A 269 -11.77 6.21 -10.22
CA GLU A 269 -12.64 6.95 -9.32
C GLU A 269 -13.67 7.78 -10.08
N LYS A 270 -13.25 8.49 -11.14
CA LYS A 270 -14.14 9.34 -11.94
C LYS A 270 -15.32 8.57 -12.56
N ILE A 271 -15.10 7.31 -12.95
CA ILE A 271 -16.16 6.45 -13.48
C ILE A 271 -16.89 5.64 -12.39
N GLY A 272 -16.47 5.76 -11.13
CA GLY A 272 -17.01 5.00 -10.00
C GLY A 272 -16.79 3.49 -10.14
N PHE A 273 -15.65 3.07 -10.72
CA PHE A 273 -15.39 1.68 -11.11
C PHE A 273 -15.60 0.69 -9.95
N TRP A 274 -14.92 0.93 -8.81
CA TRP A 274 -14.95 0.05 -7.65
C TRP A 274 -16.33 -0.03 -7.03
N LYS A 275 -16.96 1.13 -6.77
CA LYS A 275 -18.33 1.20 -6.25
C LYS A 275 -19.34 0.46 -7.14
N ARG A 276 -19.29 0.66 -8.46
CA ARG A 276 -20.21 -0.02 -9.39
C ARG A 276 -20.00 -1.53 -9.38
N LEU A 277 -18.75 -1.99 -9.25
CA LEU A 277 -18.45 -3.41 -9.15
C LEU A 277 -18.95 -4.00 -7.83
N GLU A 278 -18.83 -3.25 -6.73
CA GLU A 278 -19.40 -3.63 -5.43
C GLU A 278 -20.93 -3.72 -5.48
N ASP A 279 -21.61 -2.71 -6.03
CA ASP A 279 -23.07 -2.69 -6.21
C ASP A 279 -23.53 -3.89 -7.05
N LEU A 280 -22.79 -4.22 -8.13
CA LEU A 280 -23.07 -5.38 -8.97
C LEU A 280 -22.93 -6.68 -8.17
N ILE A 281 -21.81 -6.90 -7.48
CA ILE A 281 -21.57 -8.12 -6.70
C ILE A 281 -22.62 -8.26 -5.61
N GLN A 282 -22.92 -7.19 -4.86
CA GLN A 282 -23.94 -7.20 -3.82
C GLN A 282 -25.33 -7.51 -4.41
N SER A 283 -25.67 -6.96 -5.59
CA SER A 283 -26.95 -7.27 -6.24
C SER A 283 -27.08 -8.72 -6.69
N LEU A 284 -25.97 -9.36 -7.07
CA LEU A 284 -25.95 -10.74 -7.56
C LEU A 284 -25.84 -11.78 -6.43
N THR A 285 -25.16 -11.43 -5.34
CA THR A 285 -24.80 -12.39 -4.27
C THR A 285 -25.48 -12.10 -2.94
N GLY A 286 -25.91 -10.86 -2.69
CA GLY A 286 -26.39 -10.40 -1.39
C GLY A 286 -25.28 -10.04 -0.39
N GLU A 287 -24.01 -10.32 -0.71
CA GLU A 287 -22.87 -10.03 0.16
C GLU A 287 -22.58 -8.53 0.24
N LYS A 288 -22.33 -8.03 1.46
CA LYS A 288 -22.03 -6.61 1.68
C LYS A 288 -20.52 -6.36 1.63
N PRO A 289 -20.06 -5.33 0.88
CA PRO A 289 -18.64 -4.98 0.83
C PRO A 289 -18.13 -4.58 2.23
N ARG A 290 -16.87 -4.93 2.53
CA ARG A 290 -16.15 -4.58 3.78
C ARG A 290 -16.86 -5.03 5.07
N SER A 291 -17.65 -6.10 5.00
CA SER A 291 -18.37 -6.64 6.16
C SER A 291 -17.46 -7.16 7.28
N ASP A 292 -16.22 -7.56 6.96
CA ASP A 292 -15.26 -8.11 7.92
C ASP A 292 -14.34 -7.04 8.57
N ASP A 293 -14.12 -5.89 7.92
CA ASP A 293 -13.23 -4.83 8.43
C ASP A 293 -13.70 -4.26 9.77
N LEU A 294 -15.02 -4.12 9.93
CA LEU A 294 -15.63 -3.65 11.18
C LEU A 294 -15.40 -4.62 12.35
N LYS A 295 -15.20 -5.92 12.10
CA LYS A 295 -14.98 -6.91 13.16
C LYS A 295 -13.57 -6.81 13.75
N TRP A 296 -12.55 -6.54 12.92
CA TRP A 296 -11.16 -6.46 13.35
C TRP A 296 -10.82 -5.12 14.00
N ALA A 297 -11.35 -4.01 13.49
CA ALA A 297 -11.18 -2.68 14.10
C ALA A 297 -11.81 -2.55 15.50
N GLN A 298 -12.70 -3.50 15.86
CA GLN A 298 -13.38 -3.56 17.17
C GLN A 298 -12.77 -4.61 18.12
N LYS A 299 -11.69 -5.29 17.73
CA LYS A 299 -11.08 -6.34 18.57
C LYS A 299 -10.32 -5.71 19.74
N VAL A 300 -10.98 -5.62 20.90
CA VAL A 300 -10.42 -5.13 22.17
C VAL A 300 -10.23 -6.32 23.11
N LYS A 301 -9.14 -7.08 22.96
CA LYS A 301 -8.58 -7.96 24.01
C LYS A 301 -7.29 -8.63 23.55
#